data_AF-A0A167G9L8-F1
#
_entry.id   AF-A0A167G9L8-F1
#
_cell.length_a   1.000
_cell.length_b   1.000
_cell.length_c   1.000
_cell.angle_alpha   90.00
_cell.angle_beta   90.00
_cell.angle_gamma   90.00
#
_symmetry.space_group_name_H-M   'P 1'
#
loop_
_entity.id
_entity.type
_entity.pdbx_description
1 polymer ?
#
loop_
_entity_poly.entity_id
_entity_poly.type
_entity_poly.pdbx_seq_one_letter_code
_entity_poly.pdbx_strand_id
1 'polypeptide(L)'
;MILYTFEISNTYKIAAEAKTIQVFSRAHGESCGYMFEMGKSYLVYTRRSSHFSSQTKNASDLITGLCDRNQSYLKVKNKEFRKLKRLQQ
;
A
#
# COMPACT_ATOMS: atom_id res chain seq x y z
N MET A 1 13.02 -9.25 1.20
CA MET A 1 11.87 -8.33 0.98
C MET A 1 10.98 -8.94 -0.08
N ILE A 2 9.68 -8.63 -0.08
CA ILE A 2 8.71 -9.09 -1.06
C ILE A 2 8.14 -7.87 -1.77
N LEU A 3 8.10 -7.93 -3.09
CA LEU A 3 7.50 -6.91 -3.95
C LEU A 3 6.10 -7.37 -4.35
N TYR A 4 5.09 -6.61 -3.97
CA TYR A 4 3.70 -6.85 -4.35
C TYR A 4 3.28 -5.88 -5.45
N THR A 5 2.61 -6.38 -6.47
CA THR A 5 1.99 -5.54 -7.50
C THR A 5 0.49 -5.48 -7.25
N PHE A 6 -0.04 -4.27 -7.10
CA PHE A 6 -1.46 -4.03 -6.92
C PHE A 6 -2.04 -3.33 -8.13
N GLU A 7 -3.24 -3.73 -8.53
CA GLU A 7 -4.13 -2.90 -9.34
C GLU A 7 -4.84 -1.88 -8.44
N ILE A 8 -4.83 -0.61 -8.85
CA ILE A 8 -5.40 0.47 -8.05
C ILE A 8 -6.86 0.67 -8.43
N SER A 9 -7.75 0.51 -7.46
CA SER A 9 -9.16 0.87 -7.60
C SER A 9 -9.42 2.34 -7.23
N ASN A 10 -8.80 2.83 -6.16
CA ASN A 10 -8.95 4.20 -5.66
C ASN A 10 -7.67 4.67 -4.96
N THR A 11 -7.36 5.96 -5.10
CA THR A 11 -6.30 6.64 -4.35
C THR A 11 -6.86 7.76 -3.51
N TYR A 12 -6.45 7.87 -2.23
CA TYR A 12 -7.02 8.87 -1.32
C TYR A 12 -6.10 10.04 -0.95
N LYS A 13 -4.77 9.90 -1.09
CA LYS A 13 -3.82 10.93 -0.64
C LYS A 13 -2.77 11.32 -1.69
N ILE A 14 -2.30 10.36 -2.47
CA ILE A 14 -1.35 10.61 -3.56
C ILE A 14 -2.05 10.16 -4.82
N ALA A 15 -2.17 11.06 -5.81
CA ALA A 15 -2.61 10.70 -7.14
C ALA A 15 -1.56 9.74 -7.73
N ALA A 16 -1.89 8.46 -7.81
CA ALA A 16 -1.14 7.56 -8.65
C ALA A 16 -1.74 7.71 -10.06
N GLU A 17 -0.98 8.27 -10.99
CA GLU A 17 -1.38 8.33 -12.39
C GLU A 17 -1.40 6.93 -13.04
N ALA A 18 -0.76 5.95 -12.39
CA ALA A 18 -0.65 4.58 -12.84
C ALA A 18 -1.85 3.72 -12.39
N LYS A 19 -2.30 2.81 -13.27
CA LYS A 19 -3.31 1.78 -12.95
C LYS A 19 -2.80 0.71 -11.98
N THR A 20 -1.48 0.56 -11.86
CA THR A 20 -0.84 -0.41 -10.97
C THR A 20 0.27 0.26 -10.17
N ILE A 21 0.52 -0.23 -8.97
CA ILE A 21 1.66 0.18 -8.14
C ILE A 21 2.38 -1.04 -7.59
N GLN A 22 3.69 -0.87 -7.41
CA GLN A 22 4.52 -1.84 -6.73
C GLN A 22 4.77 -1.38 -5.28
N VAL A 23 4.55 -2.26 -4.32
CA VAL A 23 4.73 -1.95 -2.89
C VAL A 23 5.62 -3.00 -2.26
N PHE A 24 6.68 -2.56 -1.59
CA PHE A 24 7.57 -3.44 -0.84
C PHE A 24 7.06 -3.69 0.56
N SER A 25 7.19 -4.93 1.01
CA SER A 25 7.17 -5.25 2.44
C SER A 25 8.29 -6.23 2.81
N ARG A 26 8.57 -6.32 4.10
CA ARG A 26 9.46 -7.39 4.61
C ARG A 26 8.73 -8.73 4.55
N ALA A 27 9.48 -9.83 4.50
CA ALA A 27 8.92 -11.14 4.20
C ALA A 27 8.14 -11.78 5.35
N HIS A 28 8.46 -11.41 6.60
CA HIS A 28 7.92 -12.04 7.80
C HIS A 28 7.41 -11.01 8.79
N GLY A 29 6.39 -11.38 9.57
CA GLY A 29 5.82 -10.54 10.62
C GLY A 29 6.84 -10.16 11.71
N GLU A 30 7.75 -11.08 12.06
CA GLU A 30 8.85 -10.84 13.01
C GLU A 30 9.80 -9.72 12.56
N SER A 31 9.90 -9.52 11.24
CA SER A 31 10.65 -8.42 10.66
C SER A 31 9.78 -7.17 10.46
N CYS A 32 8.57 -7.10 11.01
CA CYS A 32 7.56 -6.06 10.71
C CYS A 32 7.08 -6.06 9.24
N GLY A 33 7.11 -7.22 8.58
CA GLY A 33 6.53 -7.42 7.26
C GLY A 33 5.02 -7.56 7.30
N TYR A 34 4.33 -6.98 6.32
CA TYR A 34 2.92 -7.22 6.09
C TYR A 34 2.78 -8.21 4.93
N MET A 35 2.16 -9.36 5.19
CA MET A 35 1.94 -10.40 4.20
C MET A 35 0.58 -10.21 3.54
N PHE A 36 0.58 -9.89 2.25
CA PHE A 36 -0.65 -9.79 1.46
C PHE A 36 -0.94 -11.12 0.79
N GLU A 37 -2.21 -11.51 0.81
CA GLU A 37 -2.69 -12.65 0.03
C GLU A 37 -3.02 -12.23 -1.41
N MET A 38 -2.57 -13.03 -2.38
CA MET A 38 -2.87 -12.84 -3.80
C MET A 38 -4.39 -12.92 -4.06
N GLY A 39 -4.87 -12.08 -4.97
CA GLY A 39 -6.30 -12.04 -5.36
C GLY A 39 -7.23 -11.40 -4.33
N LYS A 40 -6.72 -10.87 -3.22
CA LYS A 40 -7.49 -10.14 -2.21
C LYS A 40 -7.30 -8.63 -2.35
N SER A 41 -8.31 -7.88 -1.93
CA SER A 41 -8.27 -6.41 -1.92
C SER A 41 -7.94 -5.87 -0.53
N TYR A 42 -7.17 -4.78 -0.48
CA TYR A 42 -6.69 -4.15 0.75
C TYR A 42 -6.80 -2.64 0.66
N LEU A 43 -6.97 -2.00 1.82
CA LEU A 43 -6.59 -0.60 2.00
C LEU A 43 -5.14 -0.57 2.48
N VAL A 44 -4.25 -0.13 1.59
CA VAL A 44 -2.80 -0.15 1.80
C VAL A 44 -2.32 1.25 2.14
N TYR A 45 -1.56 1.36 3.24
CA TYR A 45 -0.86 2.58 3.61
C TYR A 45 0.61 2.42 3.26
N THR A 46 1.10 3.31 2.40
CA THR A 46 2.48 3.28 1.92
C THR A 46 3.23 4.51 2.39
N ARG A 47 4.53 4.34 2.64
CA ARG A 47 5.48 5.42 2.87
C ARG A 47 6.46 5.47 1.71
N ARG A 48 6.93 6.68 1.36
CA ARG A 48 7.96 6.84 0.32
C ARG A 48 9.31 6.40 0.87
N SER A 49 10.11 5.79 0.01
CA SER A 49 11.52 5.49 0.25
C SER A 49 12.32 5.82 -1.00
N SER A 50 13.64 5.99 -0.85
CA SER A 50 14.61 6.12 -1.93
C SER A 50 15.55 4.93 -2.02
N HIS A 51 15.34 3.90 -1.20
CA HIS A 51 16.29 2.80 -1.01
C HIS A 51 16.18 1.70 -2.07
N PHE A 52 15.11 1.69 -2.88
CA PHE A 52 14.76 0.61 -3.80
C PHE A 52 14.50 1.09 -5.24
N SER A 53 14.93 2.30 -5.56
CA SER A 53 14.55 3.02 -6.78
C SER A 53 15.00 2.32 -8.07
N SER A 54 16.00 1.43 -7.97
CA SER A 54 16.45 0.56 -9.05
C SER A 54 15.61 -0.72 -9.24
N GLN A 55 14.67 -1.00 -8.34
CA GLN A 55 13.89 -2.25 -8.30
C GLN A 55 12.40 -2.06 -8.56
N THR A 56 11.90 -0.81 -8.61
CA THR A 56 10.49 -0.53 -8.94
C THR A 56 10.36 0.26 -10.23
N LYS A 57 9.22 0.09 -10.91
CA LYS A 57 8.81 0.96 -12.03
C LYS A 57 8.01 2.18 -11.56
N ASN A 58 7.97 2.43 -10.25
CA ASN A 58 7.26 3.57 -9.70
C ASN A 58 8.13 4.83 -9.79
N ALA A 59 7.51 6.02 -9.83
CA ALA A 59 8.23 7.30 -9.73
C ALA A 59 8.92 7.48 -8.37
N SER A 60 8.51 6.74 -7.34
CA SER A 60 9.16 6.68 -6.03
C SER A 60 8.88 5.33 -5.37
N ASP A 61 9.80 4.82 -4.56
CA ASP A 61 9.58 3.55 -3.90
C ASP A 61 8.50 3.67 -2.85
N LEU A 62 7.57 2.71 -2.87
CA LEU A 62 6.50 2.60 -1.89
C LEU A 62 6.80 1.41 -1.00
N ILE A 63 6.95 1.65 0.29
CA ILE A 63 7.18 0.63 1.30
C ILE A 63 6.01 0.57 2.28
N THR A 64 5.78 -0.61 2.83
CA THR A 64 4.77 -0.84 3.86
C THR A 64 5.19 -1.98 4.81
N GLY A 65 4.55 -2.07 5.96
CA GLY A 65 4.86 -3.08 6.97
C GLY A 65 3.73 -3.31 7.97
N LEU A 66 4.01 -4.13 8.98
CA LEU A 66 3.04 -4.56 10.00
C LEU A 66 2.49 -3.40 10.84
N CYS A 67 3.32 -2.39 11.10
CA CYS A 67 2.93 -1.21 11.88
C CYS A 67 2.17 -0.17 11.06
N ASP A 68 2.16 -0.30 9.73
CA ASP A 68 1.34 0.55 8.88
C ASP A 68 -0.12 0.08 9.02
N ARG A 69 -1.09 0.99 8.82
CA ARG A 69 -2.53 0.72 9.02
C ARG A 69 -3.16 -0.12 7.90
N ASN A 70 -2.40 -1.05 7.33
CA ASN A 70 -2.86 -1.96 6.31
C ASN A 70 -3.99 -2.83 6.85
N GLN A 71 -5.01 -3.02 6.03
CA GLN A 71 -6.16 -3.82 6.41
C GLN A 71 -6.83 -4.39 5.17
N SER A 72 -7.33 -5.62 5.30
CA SER A 72 -8.20 -6.21 4.27
C SER A 72 -9.37 -5.27 4.00
N TYR A 73 -9.68 -5.05 2.72
CA TYR A 73 -10.72 -4.12 2.28
C TYR A 73 -12.07 -4.40 2.96
N LEU A 74 -12.40 -5.69 3.13
CA LEU A 74 -13.64 -6.15 3.77
C LEU A 74 -13.72 -5.80 5.26
N LYS A 75 -12.59 -5.58 5.92
CA LYS A 75 -12.51 -5.26 7.36
C LYS A 75 -12.45 -3.75 7.63
N VAL A 76 -12.34 -2.92 6.59
CA VAL A 76 -12.24 -1.47 6.75
C VAL A 76 -13.57 -0.90 7.20
N LYS A 77 -13.58 -0.22 8.34
CA LYS A 77 -14.78 0.46 8.84
C LYS A 77 -15.14 1.63 7.91
N ASN A 78 -16.43 1.80 7.59
CA ASN A 78 -16.93 2.92 6.78
C ASN A 78 -16.49 4.31 7.29
N LYS A 79 -16.32 4.45 8.62
CA LYS A 79 -15.80 5.69 9.24
C LYS A 79 -14.40 6.03 8.73
N GLU A 80 -13.55 5.04 8.46
CA GLU A 80 -12.20 5.26 7.94
C GLU A 80 -12.25 5.78 6.50
N PHE A 81 -13.06 5.16 5.63
CA PHE A 81 -13.25 5.67 4.26
C PHE A 81 -13.78 7.11 4.25
N ARG A 82 -14.69 7.47 5.16
CA ARG A 82 -15.18 8.85 5.28
C ARG A 82 -14.06 9.83 5.62
N LYS A 83 -13.11 9.45 6.49
CA LYS A 83 -11.94 10.29 6.81
C LYS A 83 -11.01 10.41 5.60
N LEU A 84 -10.72 9.30 4.94
CA LEU A 84 -9.82 9.28 3.78
C LEU A 84 -10.36 10.10 2.62
N LYS A 85 -11.65 10.02 2.32
CA LYS A 85 -12.30 10.83 1.27
C LYS A 85 -12.20 12.34 1.54
N ARG A 86 -12.14 12.77 2.80
CA ARG A 86 -11.96 14.19 3.16
C ARG A 86 -10.54 14.69 2.93
N LEU A 87 -9.55 13.79 2.89
CA LEU A 87 -8.15 14.12 2.63
C LEU A 87 -7.83 14.24 1.13
N GLN A 88 -8.81 13.93 0.27
CA GLN A 88 -8.68 13.96 -1.18
C GLN A 88 -9.06 15.33 -1.78
N GLN A 89 -9.29 16.32 -0.91
CA GLN A 89 -9.52 17.74 -1.25
C GLN A 89 -8.19 18.49 -1.20
#